data_AF-A0A3S2PFY5-F1
#
_entry.id   AF-A0A3S2PFY5-F1
#
_cell.length_a   1.000
_cell.length_b   1.000
_cell.length_c   1.000
_cell.angle_alpha   90.00
_cell.angle_beta   90.00
_cell.angle_gamma   90.00
#
_symmetry.space_group_name_H-M   'P 1'
#
loop_
_entity.id
_entity.type
_entity.pdbx_description
1 polymer ?
#
loop_
_entity_poly.entity_id
_entity_poly.type
_entity_poly.pdbx_seq_one_letter_code
_entity_poly.pdbx_strand_id
1 'polypeptide(L)'
;MDPFRLLGLLFLGLVLGGAQALTPSHYLSQSDVARLENLLSRPFSDLESAYYSVVGLSKLEAVLPDHKEVCQFLKSQLDPTSVDSLFFAAETSQAISGCEIPVSNETRDILLAVVSEDSSMAQIHRAVSALSSLGLPLASQEVVGALTARINKEDNVVA
;
A
#
# COMPACT_ATOMS: atom_id res chain seq x y z
N MET A 1 -42.63 16.33 -36.97
CA MET A 1 -41.25 16.17 -36.47
C MET A 1 -40.42 15.64 -37.62
N ASP A 2 -39.53 16.45 -38.16
CA ASP A 2 -38.85 16.14 -39.43
C ASP A 2 -37.87 14.97 -39.26
N PRO A 3 -37.94 13.93 -40.09
CA PRO A 3 -37.09 12.75 -39.98
C PRO A 3 -35.59 13.08 -40.12
N PHE A 4 -35.27 14.15 -40.85
CA PHE A 4 -33.91 14.69 -40.97
C PHE A 4 -33.36 15.28 -39.67
N ARG A 5 -34.21 15.86 -38.81
CA ARG A 5 -33.80 16.37 -37.49
C ARG A 5 -33.53 15.22 -36.51
N LEU A 6 -34.33 14.16 -36.56
CA LEU A 6 -34.14 12.97 -35.73
C LEU A 6 -32.84 12.24 -36.10
N LEU A 7 -32.57 12.10 -37.40
CA LEU A 7 -31.34 11.50 -37.92
C LEU A 7 -30.11 12.32 -37.51
N GLY A 8 -30.18 13.66 -37.63
CA GLY A 8 -29.10 14.56 -37.20
C GLY A 8 -28.80 14.48 -35.70
N LEU A 9 -29.83 14.35 -34.85
CA LEU A 9 -29.66 14.15 -33.40
C LEU A 9 -29.03 12.79 -33.08
N LEU A 10 -29.41 11.73 -33.82
CA LEU A 10 -28.84 10.39 -33.68
C LEU A 10 -27.34 10.36 -34.06
N PHE A 11 -26.98 11.02 -35.16
CA PHE A 11 -25.57 11.16 -35.58
C PHE A 11 -24.75 12.00 -34.59
N LEU A 12 -25.32 13.09 -34.06
CA LEU A 12 -24.63 13.93 -33.07
C LEU A 12 -24.39 13.16 -31.76
N GLY A 13 -25.35 12.33 -31.32
CA GLY A 13 -25.19 11.45 -30.17
C GLY A 13 -24.12 10.36 -30.37
N LEU A 14 -24.04 9.78 -31.57
CA LEU A 14 -23.03 8.77 -31.90
C LEU A 14 -21.60 9.34 -31.91
N VAL A 15 -21.44 10.56 -32.42
CA VAL A 15 -20.13 11.25 -32.48
C VAL A 15 -19.67 11.70 -31.09
N LEU A 16 -20.57 12.20 -30.23
CA LEU A 16 -20.20 12.55 -28.85
C LEU A 16 -19.89 11.32 -27.98
N GLY A 17 -20.55 10.18 -28.22
CA GLY A 17 -20.27 8.93 -27.51
C GLY A 17 -18.92 8.29 -27.89
N GLY A 18 -18.48 8.45 -29.15
CA GLY A 18 -17.20 7.91 -29.63
C GLY A 18 -15.98 8.74 -29.24
N ALA A 19 -16.13 10.05 -28.99
CA ALA A 19 -15.01 10.93 -28.64
C ALA A 19 -14.44 10.66 -27.23
N GLN A 20 -15.25 10.13 -26.31
CA GLN A 20 -14.83 9.70 -24.96
C GLN A 20 -13.93 8.44 -25.01
N ALA A 21 -13.88 7.73 -26.14
CA ALA A 21 -13.08 6.51 -26.31
C ALA A 21 -11.64 6.77 -26.81
N LEU A 22 -11.31 8.02 -27.18
CA LEU A 22 -10.01 8.36 -27.78
C LEU A 22 -9.11 9.20 -26.87
N THR A 23 -9.56 9.56 -25.68
CA THR A 23 -8.66 10.03 -24.62
C THR A 23 -7.97 8.81 -24.02
N PRO A 24 -6.63 8.73 -24.02
CA PRO A 24 -5.92 7.69 -23.29
C PRO A 24 -6.39 7.74 -21.84
N SER A 25 -7.13 6.71 -21.40
CA SER A 25 -7.56 6.63 -20.02
C SER A 25 -6.32 6.45 -19.17
N HIS A 26 -6.20 7.28 -18.12
CA HIS A 26 -5.15 7.17 -17.13
C HIS A 26 -5.25 5.78 -16.45
N TYR A 27 -4.43 4.83 -16.92
CA TYR A 27 -4.04 3.51 -16.39
C TYR A 27 -5.08 2.51 -15.83
N LEU A 28 -6.31 2.87 -15.43
CA LEU A 28 -7.36 1.93 -15.00
C LEU A 28 -8.75 2.41 -15.47
N SER A 29 -9.55 1.51 -16.02
CA SER A 29 -10.97 1.81 -16.30
C SER A 29 -11.80 1.76 -15.01
N GLN A 30 -12.99 2.37 -14.99
CA GLN A 30 -13.90 2.26 -13.84
C GLN A 30 -14.25 0.79 -13.52
N SER A 31 -14.38 -0.06 -14.53
CA SER A 31 -14.58 -1.50 -14.33
C SER A 31 -13.38 -2.19 -13.69
N ASP A 32 -12.15 -1.75 -13.98
CA ASP A 32 -10.96 -2.30 -13.34
C ASP A 32 -10.88 -1.89 -11.87
N VAL A 33 -11.22 -0.64 -11.55
CA VAL A 33 -11.29 -0.14 -10.17
C VAL A 33 -12.34 -0.93 -9.38
N ALA A 34 -13.55 -1.09 -9.90
CA ALA A 34 -14.60 -1.86 -9.23
C ALA A 34 -14.19 -3.34 -9.01
N ARG A 35 -13.48 -3.94 -9.97
CA ARG A 35 -12.95 -5.30 -9.81
C ARG A 35 -11.89 -5.37 -8.71
N LEU A 36 -11.02 -4.37 -8.63
CA LEU A 36 -9.98 -4.28 -7.61
C LEU A 36 -10.58 -4.04 -6.22
N GLU A 37 -11.51 -3.11 -6.08
CA GLU A 37 -12.24 -2.87 -4.82
C GLU A 37 -12.91 -4.15 -4.31
N ASN A 38 -13.59 -4.91 -5.17
CA ASN A 38 -14.23 -6.17 -4.79
C ASN A 38 -13.23 -7.26 -4.38
N LEU A 39 -12.03 -7.26 -4.97
CA LEU A 39 -10.96 -8.18 -4.57
C LEU A 39 -10.41 -7.80 -3.19
N LEU A 40 -10.18 -6.50 -2.95
CA LEU A 40 -9.63 -5.99 -1.71
C LEU A 40 -10.64 -6.01 -0.56
N SER A 41 -11.94 -5.96 -0.83
CA SER A 41 -13.01 -6.00 0.18
C SER A 41 -13.26 -7.40 0.75
N ARG A 42 -12.50 -8.42 0.33
CA ARG A 42 -12.61 -9.76 0.89
C ARG A 42 -12.10 -9.80 2.33
N PRO A 43 -12.64 -10.69 3.19
CA PRO A 43 -12.10 -10.90 4.52
C PRO A 43 -10.62 -11.29 4.48
N PHE A 44 -9.82 -10.69 5.35
CA PHE A 44 -8.42 -11.04 5.54
C PHE A 44 -8.25 -11.98 6.74
N SER A 45 -7.22 -12.82 6.69
CA SER A 45 -6.91 -13.84 7.71
C SER A 45 -5.60 -13.60 8.44
N ASP A 46 -4.74 -12.76 7.88
CA ASP A 46 -3.38 -12.47 8.34
C ASP A 46 -3.04 -10.99 8.12
N LEU A 47 -1.91 -10.55 8.68
CA LEU A 47 -1.49 -9.14 8.60
C LEU A 47 -1.18 -8.69 7.17
N GLU A 48 -0.64 -9.58 6.33
CA GLU A 48 -0.29 -9.25 4.95
C GLU A 48 -1.53 -8.99 4.09
N SER A 49 -2.53 -9.87 4.18
CA SER A 49 -3.82 -9.69 3.51
C SER A 49 -4.58 -8.47 4.04
N ALA A 50 -4.50 -8.19 5.35
CA ALA A 50 -5.05 -6.97 5.94
C ALA A 50 -4.38 -5.71 5.38
N TYR A 51 -3.04 -5.72 5.27
CA TYR A 51 -2.26 -4.63 4.68
C TYR A 51 -2.69 -4.34 3.25
N TYR A 52 -2.68 -5.34 2.36
CA TYR A 52 -3.06 -5.11 0.97
C TYR A 52 -4.52 -4.67 0.83
N SER A 53 -5.43 -5.25 1.62
CA SER A 53 -6.85 -4.88 1.64
C SER A 53 -7.04 -3.42 2.06
N VAL A 54 -6.64 -3.06 3.28
CA VAL A 54 -6.95 -1.78 3.90
C VAL A 54 -6.15 -0.65 3.25
N VAL A 55 -4.85 -0.83 3.05
CA VAL A 55 -4.01 0.19 2.38
C VAL A 55 -4.44 0.33 0.92
N GLY A 56 -4.72 -0.78 0.23
CA GLY A 56 -5.22 -0.76 -1.14
C GLY A 56 -6.53 0.02 -1.28
N LEU A 57 -7.53 -0.29 -0.45
CA LEU A 57 -8.82 0.42 -0.45
C LEU A 57 -8.64 1.90 -0.10
N SER A 58 -7.74 2.22 0.84
CA SER A 58 -7.41 3.62 1.18
C SER A 58 -6.85 4.39 -0.02
N LYS A 59 -5.99 3.77 -0.83
CA LYS A 59 -5.46 4.39 -2.07
C LYS A 59 -6.51 4.55 -3.18
N LEU A 60 -7.55 3.72 -3.18
CA LEU A 60 -8.69 3.85 -4.09
C LEU A 60 -9.73 4.86 -3.59
N GLU A 61 -9.53 5.44 -2.40
CA GLU A 61 -10.52 6.29 -1.72
C GLU A 61 -11.88 5.58 -1.54
N ALA A 62 -11.82 4.24 -1.44
CA ALA A 62 -12.98 3.38 -1.27
C ALA A 62 -13.39 3.28 0.20
N VAL A 63 -14.55 2.67 0.45
CA VAL A 63 -15.03 2.42 1.81
C VAL A 63 -14.11 1.41 2.50
N LEU A 64 -13.51 1.82 3.62
CA LEU A 64 -12.69 0.95 4.45
C LEU A 64 -13.57 0.03 5.31
N PRO A 65 -13.07 -1.17 5.67
CA PRO A 65 -13.67 -2.00 6.72
C PRO A 65 -13.74 -1.25 8.05
N ASP A 66 -14.52 -1.75 9.01
CA ASP A 66 -14.65 -1.09 10.33
C ASP A 66 -13.27 -0.88 10.98
N HIS A 67 -12.91 0.39 11.22
CA HIS A 67 -11.57 0.77 11.70
C HIS A 67 -11.24 0.12 13.05
N LYS A 68 -12.25 -0.07 13.91
CA LYS A 68 -12.05 -0.64 15.24
C LYS A 68 -11.81 -2.15 15.16
N GLU A 69 -12.57 -2.84 14.32
CA GLU A 69 -12.38 -4.27 14.05
C GLU A 69 -11.03 -4.54 13.41
N VAL A 70 -10.63 -3.75 12.41
CA VAL A 70 -9.30 -3.84 11.79
C VAL A 70 -8.22 -3.63 12.85
N CYS A 71 -8.32 -2.56 13.65
CA CYS A 71 -7.30 -2.29 14.66
C CYS A 71 -7.18 -3.40 15.71
N GLN A 72 -8.31 -3.98 16.14
CA GLN A 72 -8.33 -5.12 17.05
C GLN A 72 -7.66 -6.34 16.42
N PHE A 73 -7.94 -6.61 15.14
CA PHE A 73 -7.30 -7.68 14.38
C PHE A 73 -5.79 -7.49 14.32
N LEU A 74 -5.31 -6.30 13.94
CA LEU A 74 -3.87 -6.00 13.87
C LEU A 74 -3.17 -6.29 15.20
N LYS A 75 -3.75 -5.81 16.31
CA LYS A 75 -3.20 -6.02 17.66
C LYS A 75 -3.19 -7.50 18.06
N SER A 76 -4.20 -8.27 17.65
CA SER A 76 -4.30 -9.69 18.00
C SER A 76 -3.34 -10.59 17.24
N GLN A 77 -2.93 -10.19 16.03
CA GLN A 77 -2.01 -10.95 15.18
C GLN A 77 -0.55 -10.47 15.27
N LEU A 78 -0.31 -9.39 16.01
CA LEU A 78 1.01 -8.77 16.11
C LEU A 78 2.03 -9.69 16.79
N ASP A 79 3.05 -10.09 16.05
CA ASP A 79 4.30 -10.62 16.58
C ASP A 79 5.34 -9.49 16.67
N PRO A 80 5.71 -9.03 17.88
CA PRO A 80 6.65 -7.93 18.06
C PRO A 80 8.10 -8.29 17.73
N THR A 81 8.39 -9.56 17.43
CA THR A 81 9.74 -10.05 17.07
C THR A 81 9.93 -10.24 15.57
N SER A 82 8.86 -10.13 14.78
CA SER A 82 8.87 -10.30 13.33
C SER A 82 8.81 -8.96 12.61
N VAL A 83 9.84 -8.66 11.81
CA VAL A 83 9.91 -7.45 10.98
C VAL A 83 8.71 -7.34 10.05
N ASP A 84 8.27 -8.46 9.49
CA ASP A 84 7.13 -8.50 8.58
C ASP A 84 5.82 -8.19 9.31
N SER A 85 5.63 -8.80 10.49
CA SER A 85 4.48 -8.51 11.34
C SER A 85 4.42 -7.03 11.71
N LEU A 86 5.56 -6.47 12.12
CA LEU A 86 5.68 -5.05 12.49
C LEU A 86 5.39 -4.14 11.30
N PHE A 87 5.96 -4.43 10.13
CA PHE A 87 5.73 -3.68 8.91
C PHE A 87 4.25 -3.67 8.52
N PHE A 88 3.64 -4.85 8.37
CA PHE A 88 2.25 -4.94 7.95
C PHE A 88 1.30 -4.30 8.96
N ALA A 89 1.50 -4.52 10.26
CA ALA A 89 0.65 -3.91 11.29
C ALA A 89 0.81 -2.38 11.32
N ALA A 90 2.05 -1.87 11.30
CA ALA A 90 2.33 -0.44 11.38
C ALA A 90 1.79 0.33 10.16
N GLU A 91 2.09 -0.14 8.94
CA GLU A 91 1.60 0.50 7.71
C GLU A 91 0.07 0.47 7.63
N THR A 92 -0.55 -0.66 7.99
CA THR A 92 -2.02 -0.77 8.00
C THR A 92 -2.62 0.19 9.02
N SER A 93 -2.00 0.34 10.19
CA SER A 93 -2.50 1.24 11.24
C SER A 93 -2.49 2.70 10.81
N GLN A 94 -1.54 3.14 9.97
CA GLN A 94 -1.53 4.49 9.43
C GLN A 94 -2.71 4.78 8.48
N ALA A 95 -3.25 3.76 7.81
CA ALA A 95 -4.37 3.94 6.89
C ALA A 95 -5.72 4.09 7.61
N ILE A 96 -5.79 3.83 8.93
CA ILE A 96 -7.03 3.90 9.72
C ILE A 96 -6.88 4.86 10.89
N SER A 97 -7.91 5.67 11.14
CA SER A 97 -7.88 6.65 12.23
C SER A 97 -7.97 5.99 13.60
N GLY A 98 -7.11 6.42 14.53
CA GLY A 98 -7.18 6.01 15.94
C GLY A 98 -6.65 4.60 16.25
N CYS A 99 -5.88 3.99 15.34
CA CYS A 99 -5.22 2.73 15.64
C CYS A 99 -3.75 2.93 16.03
N GLU A 100 -3.46 2.79 17.32
CA GLU A 100 -2.09 2.81 17.84
C GLU A 100 -1.59 1.38 18.04
N ILE A 101 -0.49 1.02 17.37
CA ILE A 101 0.19 -0.27 17.54
C ILE A 101 1.12 -0.18 18.75
N PRO A 102 1.08 -1.15 19.68
CA PRO A 102 1.97 -1.13 20.84
C PRO A 102 3.42 -1.34 20.40
N VAL A 103 4.33 -0.54 20.94
CA VAL A 103 5.76 -0.57 20.61
C VAL A 103 6.59 -0.66 21.88
N SER A 104 7.55 -1.58 21.91
CA SER A 104 8.55 -1.66 22.98
C SER A 104 9.93 -1.20 22.49
N ASN A 105 10.87 -1.00 23.41
CA ASN A 105 12.26 -0.69 23.05
C ASN A 105 12.89 -1.84 22.26
N GLU A 106 12.57 -3.07 22.62
CA GLU A 106 13.03 -4.28 21.94
C GLU A 106 12.55 -4.32 20.49
N THR A 107 11.28 -3.97 20.24
CA THR A 107 10.73 -3.83 18.87
C THR A 107 11.54 -2.84 18.05
N ARG A 108 11.88 -1.68 18.62
CA ARG A 108 12.71 -0.66 17.95
C ARG A 108 14.09 -1.21 17.63
N ASP A 109 14.74 -1.89 18.58
CA ASP A 109 16.09 -2.42 18.39
C ASP A 109 16.13 -3.52 17.33
N ILE A 110 15.09 -4.38 17.26
CA ILE A 110 14.93 -5.39 16.21
C ILE A 110 14.84 -4.75 14.83
N LEU A 111 14.03 -3.68 14.67
CA LEU A 111 13.90 -2.98 13.40
C LEU A 111 15.21 -2.28 13.00
N LEU A 112 15.90 -1.64 13.93
CA LEU A 112 17.18 -0.98 13.66
C LEU A 112 18.29 -1.97 13.27
N ALA A 113 18.33 -3.16 13.88
CA ALA A 113 19.31 -4.19 13.54
C ALA A 113 19.23 -4.66 12.07
N VAL A 114 18.04 -4.57 11.47
CA VAL A 114 17.79 -4.94 10.07
C VAL A 114 18.27 -3.86 9.10
N VAL A 115 18.48 -2.63 9.56
CA VAL A 115 19.03 -1.53 8.76
C VAL A 115 20.55 -1.71 8.64
N SER A 116 20.97 -2.69 7.85
CA SER A 116 22.37 -3.05 7.65
C SER A 116 22.62 -3.60 6.24
N GLU A 117 23.88 -3.59 5.80
CA GLU A 117 24.30 -4.09 4.48
C GLU A 117 24.11 -5.61 4.29
N ASP A 118 23.98 -6.34 5.39
CA ASP A 118 23.76 -7.80 5.37
C ASP A 118 22.29 -8.16 5.12
N SER A 119 21.37 -7.23 5.37
CA SER A 119 19.95 -7.41 5.09
C SER A 119 19.64 -7.19 3.61
N SER A 120 18.59 -7.84 3.12
CA SER A 120 18.08 -7.58 1.76
C SER A 120 17.45 -6.19 1.65
N MET A 121 17.40 -5.61 0.44
CA MET A 121 16.70 -4.33 0.21
C MET A 121 15.25 -4.37 0.69
N ALA A 122 14.56 -5.51 0.50
CA ALA A 122 13.19 -5.69 0.97
C ALA A 122 13.08 -5.63 2.50
N GLN A 123 14.01 -6.25 3.22
CA GLN A 123 14.06 -6.19 4.69
C GLN A 123 14.37 -4.78 5.21
N ILE A 124 15.35 -4.10 4.59
CA ILE A 124 15.67 -2.70 4.93
C ILE A 124 14.43 -1.81 4.71
N HIS A 125 13.75 -1.96 3.56
CA HIS A 125 12.52 -1.22 3.27
C HIS A 125 11.43 -1.48 4.32
N ARG A 126 11.17 -2.74 4.65
CA ARG A 126 10.15 -3.11 5.65
C ARG A 126 10.48 -2.52 7.02
N ALA A 127 11.74 -2.62 7.45
CA ALA A 127 12.18 -2.10 8.74
C ALA A 127 12.05 -0.57 8.83
N VAL A 128 12.51 0.15 7.81
CA VAL A 128 12.45 1.62 7.75
C VAL A 128 11.00 2.12 7.69
N SER A 129 10.16 1.46 6.90
CA SER A 129 8.74 1.81 6.79
C SER A 129 8.02 1.59 8.12
N ALA A 130 8.28 0.46 8.80
CA ALA A 130 7.75 0.20 10.14
C ALA A 130 8.20 1.25 11.15
N LEU A 131 9.49 1.59 11.20
CA LEU A 131 10.02 2.64 12.09
C LEU A 131 9.32 3.99 11.84
N SER A 132 9.17 4.38 10.57
CA SER A 132 8.49 5.62 10.17
C SER A 132 7.02 5.61 10.56
N SER A 133 6.30 4.52 10.27
CA SER A 133 4.88 4.34 10.59
C SER A 133 4.58 4.36 12.07
N LEU A 134 5.49 3.83 12.88
CA LEU A 134 5.38 3.83 14.34
C LEU A 134 5.85 5.14 14.99
N GLY A 135 6.30 6.11 14.19
CA GLY A 135 6.85 7.38 14.70
C GLY A 135 8.14 7.20 15.50
N LEU A 136 8.88 6.12 15.27
CA LEU A 136 10.11 5.82 15.97
C LEU A 136 11.30 6.60 15.37
N PRO A 137 12.29 7.01 16.20
CA PRO A 137 13.47 7.71 15.70
C PRO A 137 14.28 6.83 14.74
N LEU A 138 14.60 7.42 13.59
CA LEU A 138 15.36 6.81 12.50
C LEU A 138 16.48 7.79 12.10
N ALA A 139 17.71 7.29 11.96
CA ALA A 139 18.82 8.08 11.44
C ALA A 139 18.90 7.92 9.91
N SER A 140 18.43 8.93 9.16
CA SER A 140 18.38 8.87 7.70
C SER A 140 19.72 8.55 7.04
N GLN A 141 20.82 9.04 7.63
CA GLN A 141 22.16 8.79 7.12
C GLN A 141 22.58 7.31 7.25
N GLU A 142 22.14 6.62 8.31
CA GLU A 142 22.40 5.20 8.52
C GLU A 142 21.66 4.35 7.48
N VAL A 143 20.40 4.69 7.19
CA VAL A 143 19.61 4.02 6.13
C VAL A 143 20.26 4.19 4.76
N VAL A 144 20.65 5.42 4.40
CA VAL A 144 21.33 5.69 3.13
C VAL A 144 22.65 4.93 3.05
N GLY A 145 23.40 4.87 4.15
CA GLY A 145 24.64 4.09 4.26
C GLY A 145 24.41 2.60 4.02
N ALA A 146 23.44 2.00 4.73
CA ALA A 146 23.10 0.59 4.61
C ALA A 146 22.64 0.21 3.18
N LEU A 147 21.79 1.03 2.57
CA LEU A 147 21.34 0.82 1.19
C LEU A 147 22.49 0.95 0.18
N THR A 148 23.33 1.97 0.31
CA THR A 148 24.49 2.18 -0.58
C THR A 148 25.45 1.00 -0.50
N ALA A 149 25.76 0.55 0.73
CA ALA A 149 26.62 -0.60 0.95
C ALA A 149 26.03 -1.90 0.38
N ARG A 150 24.72 -2.12 0.57
CA ARG A 150 24.01 -3.27 -0.01
C ARG A 150 24.06 -3.28 -1.54
N ILE A 151 23.81 -2.14 -2.18
CA ILE A 151 23.88 -1.99 -3.64
C ILE A 151 25.29 -2.31 -4.15
N ASN A 152 26.32 -1.71 -3.54
CA ASN A 152 27.71 -1.98 -3.90
C ASN A 152 28.08 -3.47 -3.73
N LYS A 153 27.55 -4.14 -2.70
CA LYS A 153 27.78 -5.57 -2.46
C LYS A 153 27.15 -6.45 -3.54
N GLU A 154 25.96 -6.11 -4.02
CA GLU A 154 25.31 -6.83 -5.12
C GLU A 154 26.03 -6.60 -6.46
N ASP A 155 26.46 -5.37 -6.74
CA ASP A 155 27.20 -5.03 -7.97
C ASP A 155 28.55 -5.76 -8.05
N ASN A 156 29.24 -5.94 -6.92
CA ASN A 156 30.53 -6.63 -6.86
C ASN A 156 30.43 -8.17 -6.98
N VAL A 157 29.23 -8.77 -6.88
CA VAL A 157 29.02 -10.22 -7.06
C VAL A 157 28.85 -10.58 -8.54
N VAL A 158 28.55 -9.61 -9.40
CA VAL A 158 28.34 -9.80 -10.85
C VAL A 158 29.62 -9.48 -11.67
N ALA A 159 30.73 -9.12 -11.01
CA ALA A 159 32.01 -8.75 -11.62
C ALA A 159 33.05 -9.89 -11.60
#